data_AF-A0A1V9F5E4-F1
#
_entry.id   AF-A0A1V9F5E4-F1
#
_cell.length_a   1.000
_cell.length_b   1.000
_cell.length_c   1.000
_cell.angle_alpha   90.00
_cell.angle_beta   90.00
_cell.angle_gamma   90.00
#
_symmetry.space_group_name_H-M   'P 1'
#
loop_
_entity.id
_entity.type
_entity.pdbx_description
1 polymer ?
#
loop_
_entity_poly.entity_id
_entity_poly.type
_entity_poly.pdbx_seq_one_letter_code
_entity_poly.pdbx_strand_id
1 'polypeptide(L)'
;MFKRLLLLGLVSGVLAGLAAFVYQKVYFKANEVDFSAIVTPAKLFIGGILVNLLASVVYGLLTKWLPKAGEIIFNLLFVIITFACLVVPIGYILPLDYEQPELFPGLTVPMLFFPALAWFTIKPVFIKK
;
A
#
# COMPACT_ATOMS: atom_id res chain seq x y z
N MET A 1 -21.91 9.34 2.34
CA MET A 1 -20.45 9.57 2.45
C MET A 1 -19.68 8.27 2.64
N PHE A 2 -19.97 7.48 3.68
CA PHE A 2 -19.23 6.26 4.01
C PHE A 2 -19.16 5.21 2.89
N LYS A 3 -20.25 4.97 2.15
CA LYS A 3 -20.24 4.06 0.98
C LYS A 3 -19.21 4.47 -0.09
N ARG A 4 -19.08 5.77 -0.38
CA ARG A 4 -18.09 6.29 -1.34
C ARG A 4 -16.66 6.17 -0.81
N LEU A 5 -16.47 6.35 0.50
CA LEU A 5 -15.18 6.13 1.15
C LEU A 5 -14.75 4.67 1.06
N LEU A 6 -15.63 3.72 1.39
CA LEU A 6 -15.31 2.30 1.26
C LEU A 6 -15.03 1.87 -0.19
N LEU A 7 -15.78 2.41 -1.15
CA LEU A 7 -15.51 2.18 -2.57
C LEU A 7 -14.15 2.77 -2.99
N LEU A 8 -13.80 3.97 -2.52
CA LEU A 8 -12.47 4.55 -2.72
C LEU A 8 -11.39 3.62 -2.15
N GLY A 9 -11.55 3.14 -0.91
CA GLY A 9 -10.62 2.19 -0.30
C GLY A 9 -10.46 0.91 -1.09
N LEU A 10 -11.57 0.30 -1.50
CA LEU A 10 -11.55 -0.92 -2.31
C LEU A 10 -10.84 -0.71 -3.64
N VAL A 11 -11.24 0.32 -4.41
CA VAL A 11 -10.69 0.58 -5.75
C VAL A 11 -9.22 0.96 -5.66
N SER A 12 -8.84 1.85 -4.75
CA SER A 12 -7.44 2.22 -4.56
C SER A 12 -6.59 1.05 -4.05
N GLY A 13 -7.13 0.18 -3.20
CA GLY A 13 -6.44 -1.03 -2.74
C GLY A 13 -6.23 -2.07 -3.84
N VAL A 14 -7.24 -2.28 -4.70
CA VAL A 14 -7.10 -3.15 -5.89
C VAL A 14 -6.05 -2.59 -6.85
N LEU A 15 -6.04 -1.27 -7.09
CA LEU A 15 -5.03 -0.62 -7.91
C LEU A 15 -3.62 -0.76 -7.32
N ALA A 16 -3.48 -0.60 -6.00
CA ALA A 16 -2.21 -0.82 -5.31
C ALA A 16 -1.72 -2.26 -5.44
N GLY A 17 -2.60 -3.24 -5.25
CA GLY A 17 -2.29 -4.65 -5.44
C GLY A 17 -1.89 -4.99 -6.88
N LEU A 18 -2.58 -4.42 -7.86
CA LEU A 18 -2.24 -4.58 -9.28
C LEU A 18 -0.87 -3.96 -9.61
N ALA A 19 -0.59 -2.76 -9.12
CA ALA A 19 0.71 -2.11 -9.29
C ALA A 19 1.83 -2.95 -8.65
N ALA A 20 1.60 -3.48 -7.44
CA ALA A 20 2.54 -4.38 -6.77
C ALA A 20 2.78 -5.66 -7.57
N PHE A 21 1.73 -6.26 -8.11
CA PHE A 21 1.84 -7.47 -8.91
C PHE A 21 2.62 -7.25 -10.20
N VAL A 22 2.34 -6.16 -10.93
CA VAL A 22 3.11 -5.80 -12.13
C VAL A 22 4.57 -5.52 -11.78
N TYR A 23 4.82 -4.75 -10.72
CA TYR A 23 6.17 -4.45 -10.25
C TYR A 23 6.94 -5.73 -9.90
N GLN A 24 6.31 -6.67 -9.18
CA GLN A 24 6.89 -7.97 -8.86
C GLN A 24 7.34 -8.73 -10.11
N LYS A 25 6.48 -8.80 -11.14
CA LYS A 25 6.79 -9.53 -12.38
C LYS A 25 7.96 -8.92 -13.12
N VAL A 26 8.03 -7.59 -13.19
CA VAL A 26 9.16 -6.88 -13.79
C VAL A 26 10.43 -7.10 -12.96
N TYR A 27 10.33 -7.01 -11.64
CA TYR A 27 11.46 -7.16 -10.73
C TYR A 27 12.10 -8.55 -10.81
N PHE A 28 11.28 -9.61 -10.81
CA PHE A 28 11.76 -10.99 -10.94
C PHE A 28 12.43 -11.25 -12.28
N LYS A 29 11.86 -10.70 -13.37
CA LYS A 29 12.46 -10.83 -14.69
C LYS A 29 13.80 -10.08 -14.80
N ALA A 30 13.94 -8.94 -14.14
CA ALA A 30 15.14 -8.11 -14.23
C ALA A 30 16.30 -8.63 -13.37
N ASN A 31 16.00 -9.27 -12.23
CA ASN A 31 17.02 -9.72 -11.28
C ASN A 31 17.19 -11.24 -11.24
N GLU A 32 16.37 -12.00 -11.98
CA GLU A 32 16.40 -13.47 -12.01
C GLU A 32 16.18 -14.14 -10.63
N VAL A 33 15.51 -13.42 -9.70
CA VAL A 33 15.16 -13.90 -8.35
C VAL A 33 13.66 -13.97 -8.16
N ASP A 34 13.16 -15.01 -7.48
CA ASP A 34 11.74 -15.22 -7.21
C ASP A 34 11.44 -15.26 -5.71
N PHE A 35 10.72 -14.25 -5.21
CA PHE A 35 10.22 -14.15 -3.84
C PHE A 35 8.72 -14.46 -3.71
N SER A 36 8.09 -15.08 -4.72
CA SER A 36 6.63 -15.31 -4.79
C SER A 36 6.10 -16.22 -3.68
N ALA A 37 6.93 -17.11 -3.13
CA ALA A 37 6.57 -17.94 -1.98
C ALA A 37 6.28 -17.07 -0.73
N ILE A 38 6.97 -15.94 -0.60
CA ILE A 38 6.84 -15.02 0.54
C ILE A 38 5.83 -13.92 0.22
N VAL A 39 5.96 -13.31 -0.95
CA VAL A 39 5.11 -12.22 -1.45
C VAL A 39 4.17 -12.79 -2.50
N THR A 40 3.17 -13.55 -2.06
CA THR A 40 2.22 -14.17 -2.99
C THR A 40 1.31 -13.11 -3.62
N PRO A 41 0.79 -13.34 -4.85
CA PRO A 41 -0.19 -12.44 -5.45
C PRO A 41 -1.38 -12.16 -4.52
N ALA A 42 -1.87 -13.18 -3.82
CA ALA A 42 -2.95 -13.02 -2.84
C ALA A 42 -2.59 -12.01 -1.74
N LYS A 43 -1.38 -12.08 -1.16
CA LYS A 43 -0.91 -11.13 -0.15
C LYS A 43 -0.82 -9.70 -0.69
N LEU A 44 -0.41 -9.52 -1.95
CA LEU A 44 -0.35 -8.20 -2.59
C LEU A 44 -1.73 -7.54 -2.69
N PHE A 45 -2.72 -8.26 -3.20
CA PHE A 45 -4.08 -7.73 -3.35
C PHE A 45 -4.78 -7.56 -1.99
N ILE A 46 -4.71 -8.57 -1.11
CA ILE A 46 -5.35 -8.50 0.21
C ILE A 46 -4.71 -7.38 1.04
N GLY A 47 -3.38 -7.26 1.03
CA GLY A 47 -2.67 -6.20 1.73
C GLY A 47 -3.08 -4.81 1.26
N GLY A 48 -3.07 -4.56 -0.05
CA GLY A 48 -3.50 -3.28 -0.62
C GLY A 48 -4.96 -2.94 -0.27
N ILE A 49 -5.87 -3.90 -0.38
CA ILE A 49 -7.29 -3.73 -0.04
C ILE A 49 -7.46 -3.41 1.44
N LEU A 50 -6.85 -4.17 2.34
CA LEU A 50 -6.99 -3.97 3.79
C LEU A 50 -6.44 -2.62 4.23
N VAL A 51 -5.26 -2.24 3.73
CA VAL A 51 -4.64 -0.93 4.03
C VAL A 51 -5.55 0.21 3.57
N ASN A 52 -6.08 0.16 2.36
CA ASN A 52 -6.88 1.27 1.82
C ASN A 52 -8.32 1.28 2.36
N LEU A 53 -8.88 0.15 2.76
CA LEU A 53 -10.13 0.11 3.52
C LEU A 53 -9.95 0.72 4.91
N LEU A 54 -8.87 0.38 5.62
CA LEU A 54 -8.55 1.00 6.91
C LEU A 54 -8.34 2.51 6.74
N ALA A 55 -7.59 2.92 5.71
CA ALA A 55 -7.40 4.31 5.35
C ALA A 55 -8.74 5.04 5.13
N SER A 56 -9.72 4.38 4.52
CA SER A 56 -11.07 4.93 4.34
C SER A 56 -11.79 5.21 5.64
N VAL A 57 -11.67 4.29 6.61
CA VAL A 57 -12.26 4.46 7.94
C VAL A 57 -11.58 5.62 8.66
N VAL A 58 -10.24 5.64 8.70
CA VAL A 58 -9.46 6.68 9.37
C VAL A 58 -9.72 8.05 8.75
N TYR A 59 -9.72 8.15 7.41
CA TYR A 59 -10.06 9.38 6.69
C TYR A 59 -11.47 9.86 7.05
N GLY A 60 -12.44 8.95 7.03
CA GLY A 60 -13.83 9.26 7.38
C GLY A 60 -13.99 9.79 8.80
N LEU A 61 -13.28 9.20 9.78
CA LEU A 61 -13.28 9.65 11.17
C LEU A 61 -12.60 11.02 11.33
N LEU A 62 -11.42 11.20 10.75
CA LEU A 62 -10.66 12.45 10.87
C LEU A 62 -11.39 13.63 10.21
N THR A 63 -11.93 13.44 9.01
CA THR A 63 -12.71 14.48 8.32
C THR A 63 -14.05 14.77 8.99
N LYS A 64 -14.63 13.80 9.71
CA LYS A 64 -15.85 14.02 10.50
C LYS A 64 -15.59 14.83 11.77
N TRP A 65 -14.51 14.55 12.49
CA TRP A 65 -14.21 15.21 13.78
C TRP A 65 -13.41 16.52 13.62
N LEU A 66 -12.61 16.63 12.56
CA LEU A 66 -11.76 17.79 12.27
C LEU A 66 -12.07 18.31 10.86
N PRO A 67 -13.25 18.87 10.59
CA PRO A 67 -13.68 19.20 9.22
C PRO A 67 -12.75 20.18 8.49
N LYS A 68 -12.00 21.02 9.22
CA LYS A 68 -11.05 21.99 8.64
C LYS A 68 -9.65 21.43 8.36
N ALA A 69 -9.22 20.43 9.14
CA ALA A 69 -7.83 19.94 9.14
C ALA A 69 -7.69 18.42 8.93
N GLY A 70 -8.79 17.67 8.97
CA GLY A 70 -8.79 16.21 8.96
C GLY A 70 -8.18 15.62 7.70
N GLU A 71 -8.34 16.27 6.55
CA GLU A 71 -7.72 15.84 5.29
C GLU A 71 -6.19 15.96 5.34
N ILE A 72 -5.65 17.10 5.78
CA ILE A 72 -4.20 17.30 5.83
C ILE A 72 -3.55 16.42 6.90
N ILE A 73 -4.21 16.28 8.06
CA ILE A 73 -3.78 15.39 9.14
C ILE A 73 -3.76 13.94 8.65
N PHE A 74 -4.82 13.49 7.97
CA PHE A 74 -4.86 12.15 7.39
C PHE A 74 -3.71 11.93 6.39
N ASN A 75 -3.51 12.85 5.44
CA ASN A 75 -2.47 12.69 4.42
C ASN A 75 -1.08 12.60 5.09
N LEU A 76 -0.82 13.45 6.08
CA LEU A 76 0.43 13.44 6.84
C LEU A 76 0.62 12.12 7.59
N LEU A 77 -0.40 11.64 8.31
CA LEU A 77 -0.35 10.37 9.01
C LEU A 77 -0.14 9.20 8.05
N PHE A 78 -0.83 9.18 6.90
CA PHE A 78 -0.71 8.09 5.94
C PHE A 78 0.70 8.02 5.38
N VAL A 79 1.30 9.17 5.03
CA VAL A 79 2.69 9.24 4.58
C VAL A 79 3.65 8.77 5.68
N ILE A 80 3.54 9.30 6.90
CA ILE A 80 4.42 8.93 8.02
C ILE A 80 4.34 7.43 8.31
N ILE A 81 3.13 6.86 8.34
CA ILE A 81 2.91 5.43 8.59
C ILE A 81 3.51 4.60 7.44
N THR A 82 3.32 5.00 6.18
CA THR A 82 3.96 4.34 5.03
C THR A 82 5.48 4.30 5.17
N PHE A 83 6.11 5.41 5.56
CA PHE A 83 7.55 5.46 5.81
C PHE A 83 7.97 4.61 7.02
N ALA A 84 7.20 4.64 8.11
CA ALA A 84 7.48 3.81 9.29
C ALA A 84 7.40 2.31 8.96
N CYS A 85 6.47 1.91 8.08
CA CYS A 85 6.34 0.52 7.64
C CYS A 85 7.52 0.02 6.81
N LEU A 86 8.41 0.88 6.30
CA LEU A 86 9.61 0.45 5.57
C LEU A 86 10.58 -0.36 6.45
N VAL A 87 10.52 -0.18 7.78
CA VAL A 87 11.31 -0.97 8.73
C VAL A 87 10.98 -2.46 8.64
N VAL A 88 9.72 -2.81 8.29
CA VAL A 88 9.26 -4.20 8.21
C VAL A 88 10.03 -5.01 7.15
N PRO A 89 10.07 -4.62 5.87
CA PRO A 89 10.84 -5.38 4.87
C PRO A 89 12.35 -5.30 5.09
N ILE A 90 12.87 -4.19 5.62
CA ILE A 90 14.30 -4.04 5.91
C ILE A 90 14.74 -5.00 7.04
N GLY A 91 13.90 -5.19 8.05
CA GLY A 91 14.16 -6.10 9.17
C GLY A 91 13.69 -7.54 8.96
N TYR A 92 13.17 -7.90 7.79
CA TYR A 92 12.63 -9.23 7.54
C TYR A 92 13.76 -10.25 7.34
N ILE A 93 13.79 -11.29 8.19
CA ILE A 93 14.79 -12.37 8.10
C ILE A 93 14.26 -13.43 7.12
N LEU A 94 14.92 -13.54 5.98
CA LEU A 94 14.63 -14.57 4.98
C LEU A 94 15.23 -15.92 5.40
N PRO A 95 14.66 -17.05 4.95
CA PRO A 95 15.29 -18.34 5.15
C PRO A 95 16.61 -18.44 4.35
N LEU A 96 17.52 -19.29 4.84
CA LEU A 96 18.92 -19.38 4.37
C LEU A 96 19.07 -19.99 2.97
N ASP A 97 17.98 -20.42 2.36
CA ASP A 97 17.91 -21.03 1.02
C ASP A 97 17.83 -20.00 -0.11
N TYR A 98 17.59 -18.72 0.20
CA TYR A 98 17.62 -17.65 -0.79
C TYR A 98 19.06 -17.20 -1.06
N GLU A 99 19.50 -17.27 -2.31
CA GLU A 99 20.86 -16.90 -2.72
C GLU A 99 21.14 -15.39 -2.64
N GLN A 100 20.11 -14.54 -2.80
CA GLN A 100 20.25 -13.07 -2.86
C GLN A 100 19.19 -12.35 -1.99
N PRO A 101 19.21 -12.54 -0.66
CA PRO A 101 18.20 -11.99 0.25
C PRO A 101 18.17 -10.45 0.28
N GLU A 102 19.28 -9.79 -0.05
CA GLU A 102 19.41 -8.33 -0.11
C GLU A 102 18.53 -7.66 -1.18
N LEU A 103 18.02 -8.42 -2.15
CA LEU A 103 17.09 -7.92 -3.17
C LEU A 103 15.65 -7.81 -2.66
N PHE A 104 15.33 -8.44 -1.53
CA PHE A 104 13.98 -8.46 -1.00
C PHE A 104 13.46 -7.08 -0.55
N PRO A 105 14.23 -6.24 0.16
CA PRO A 105 13.85 -4.86 0.41
C PRO A 105 13.64 -4.07 -0.88
N GLY A 106 14.46 -4.31 -1.91
CA GLY A 106 14.32 -3.68 -3.24
C GLY A 106 12.97 -3.98 -3.89
N LEU A 107 12.45 -5.20 -3.71
CA LEU A 107 11.11 -5.58 -4.15
C LEU A 107 10.00 -4.94 -3.31
N THR A 108 10.12 -5.02 -1.98
CA THR A 108 8.97 -4.82 -1.08
C THR A 108 8.82 -3.37 -0.60
N VAL A 109 9.92 -2.61 -0.48
CA VAL A 109 9.88 -1.20 -0.08
C VAL A 109 9.06 -0.36 -1.07
N PRO A 110 9.27 -0.44 -2.40
CA PRO A 110 8.44 0.30 -3.35
C PRO A 110 6.95 -0.07 -3.28
N MET A 111 6.63 -1.35 -3.03
CA MET A 111 5.26 -1.82 -2.93
C MET A 111 4.47 -1.18 -1.78
N LEU A 112 5.12 -0.83 -0.68
CA LEU A 112 4.48 -0.19 0.48
C LEU A 112 3.95 1.22 0.17
N PHE A 113 4.46 1.88 -0.88
CA PHE A 113 3.99 3.20 -1.30
C PHE A 113 2.74 3.13 -2.19
N PHE A 114 2.50 2.02 -2.88
CA PHE A 114 1.38 1.92 -3.82
C PHE A 114 -0.01 2.16 -3.19
N PRO A 115 -0.31 1.68 -1.96
CA PRO A 115 -1.51 2.06 -1.22
C PRO A 115 -1.77 3.56 -1.16
N ALA A 116 -0.77 4.33 -0.72
CA ALA A 116 -0.87 5.78 -0.56
C ALA A 116 -0.94 6.50 -1.92
N LEU A 117 -0.12 6.08 -2.89
CA LEU A 117 -0.13 6.66 -4.23
C LEU A 117 -1.48 6.44 -4.94
N ALA A 118 -2.02 5.23 -4.89
CA ALA A 118 -3.33 4.92 -5.47
C ALA A 118 -4.44 5.73 -4.78
N TRP A 119 -4.39 5.85 -3.46
CA TRP A 119 -5.34 6.67 -2.69
C TRP A 119 -5.31 8.13 -3.12
N PHE A 120 -4.14 8.77 -3.08
CA PHE A 120 -4.01 10.21 -3.41
C PHE A 120 -4.41 10.49 -4.85
N THR A 121 -4.12 9.57 -5.77
CA THR A 121 -4.46 9.70 -7.19
C THR A 121 -5.97 9.64 -7.42
N ILE A 122 -6.67 8.66 -6.83
CA ILE A 122 -8.07 8.40 -7.17
C ILE A 122 -9.09 9.03 -6.22
N LYS A 123 -8.65 9.51 -5.03
CA LYS A 123 -9.53 10.21 -4.07
C LYS A 123 -10.42 11.28 -4.70
N PRO A 124 -9.94 12.18 -5.59
CA PRO A 124 -10.77 13.24 -6.18
C PRO A 124 -11.95 12.72 -7.01
N VAL A 125 -11.89 11.48 -7.50
CA VAL A 125 -12.98 10.84 -8.27
C VAL A 125 -14.15 10.48 -7.36
N PHE A 126 -13.87 10.08 -6.12
CA PHE A 126 -14.88 9.61 -5.16
C PHE A 126 -15.36 10.69 -4.18
N ILE A 127 -14.46 11.62 -3.84
CA ILE A 127 -14.70 12.71 -2.91
C ILE A 127 -14.43 14.02 -3.63
N LYS A 128 -15.49 14.76 -3.96
CA LYS A 128 -15.38 16.14 -4.43
C LYS A 128 -15.15 17.04 -3.21
N LYS A 129 -14.18 17.96 -3.31
CA LYS A 129 -14.01 19.05 -2.34
C LYS A 129 -15.29 19.89 -2.28
#